data_AF-A0A945HJU2-F1
#
_entry.id   AF-A0A945HJU2-F1
#
_cell.length_a   1.000
_cell.length_b   1.000
_cell.length_c   1.000
_cell.angle_alpha   90.00
_cell.angle_beta   90.00
_cell.angle_gamma   90.00
#
_symmetry.space_group_name_H-M   'P 1'
#
loop_
_entity.id
_entity.type
_entity.pdbx_description
1 polymer ?
#
loop_
_entity_poly.entity_id
_entity_poly.type
_entity_poly.pdbx_seq_one_letter_code
_entity_poly.pdbx_strand_id
1 'polypeptide(L)'
;MSKKEIPNVSKNSNISRDYILALGSVINFIESIENDEPSRTRHLAKRSFLHREVPRYEVYFSSENFNNVINDANKESVSEINSIVDTINSSRLEGVVEYEVIQPLVLKIINLIN
;
A
#
# COMPACT_ATOMS: atom_id res chain seq x y z
N MET A 1 28.42 1.44 2.88
CA MET A 1 27.58 0.53 3.69
C MET A 1 27.11 -0.60 2.79
N SER A 2 27.09 -1.85 3.25
CA SER A 2 26.47 -2.94 2.49
C SER A 2 24.94 -2.79 2.54
N LYS A 3 24.30 -2.89 1.39
CA LYS A 3 22.84 -2.93 1.29
C LYS A 3 22.31 -4.21 1.94
N LYS A 4 21.12 -4.14 2.53
CA LYS A 4 20.45 -5.24 3.22
C LYS A 4 19.54 -6.01 2.26
N GLU A 5 19.26 -7.27 2.59
CA GLU A 5 18.17 -8.00 1.94
C GLU A 5 16.82 -7.47 2.43
N ILE A 6 15.81 -7.53 1.56
CA ILE A 6 14.45 -7.15 1.93
C ILE A 6 13.89 -8.21 2.90
N PRO A 7 13.32 -7.80 4.04
CA PRO A 7 12.72 -8.71 5.01
C PRO A 7 11.37 -9.28 4.52
N ASN A 8 10.96 -10.41 5.12
CA ASN A 8 9.60 -10.97 5.01
C ASN A 8 9.05 -11.12 3.58
N VAL A 9 9.92 -11.52 2.65
CA VAL A 9 9.55 -11.78 1.25
C VAL A 9 8.66 -13.02 1.16
N SER A 10 7.49 -12.89 0.53
CA SER A 10 6.62 -14.01 0.23
C SER A 10 7.28 -14.93 -0.80
N LYS A 11 7.23 -16.24 -0.55
CA LYS A 11 7.76 -17.24 -1.47
C LYS A 11 7.01 -17.30 -2.80
N ASN A 12 5.74 -16.88 -2.81
CA ASN A 12 4.89 -16.98 -4.00
C ASN A 12 5.08 -15.78 -4.93
N SER A 13 5.03 -14.57 -4.38
CA SER A 13 5.05 -13.33 -5.15
C SER A 13 6.45 -12.70 -5.25
N ASN A 14 7.41 -13.16 -4.44
CA ASN A 14 8.72 -12.54 -4.28
C ASN A 14 8.65 -11.04 -3.91
N ILE A 15 7.56 -10.65 -3.21
CA ILE A 15 7.31 -9.31 -2.67
C ILE A 15 7.33 -9.37 -1.15
N SER A 16 7.85 -8.34 -0.49
CA SER A 16 7.82 -8.23 0.96
C SER A 16 6.42 -7.94 1.48
N ARG A 17 5.98 -8.75 2.45
CA ARG A 17 4.75 -8.51 3.20
C ARG A 17 4.81 -7.25 4.05
N ASP A 18 6.01 -6.78 4.38
CA ASP A 18 6.18 -5.57 5.19
C ASP A 18 5.69 -4.32 4.44
N TYR A 19 5.51 -4.39 3.12
CA TYR A 19 4.89 -3.31 2.35
C TYR A 19 3.44 -3.01 2.77
N ILE A 20 2.72 -3.98 3.35
CA ILE A 20 1.36 -3.76 3.87
C ILE A 20 1.34 -2.62 4.91
N LEU A 21 2.45 -2.40 5.63
CA LEU A 21 2.57 -1.28 6.57
C LEU A 21 2.46 0.09 5.89
N ALA A 22 2.89 0.22 4.64
CA ALA A 22 2.75 1.45 3.86
C ALA A 22 1.28 1.79 3.57
N LEU A 23 0.40 0.79 3.57
CA LEU A 23 -1.04 0.93 3.33
C LEU A 23 -1.83 1.28 4.61
N GLY A 24 -1.17 1.39 5.77
CA GLY A 24 -1.84 1.45 7.08
C GLY A 24 -2.87 2.58 7.22
N SER A 25 -2.64 3.75 6.61
CA SER A 25 -3.63 4.85 6.64
C SER A 25 -4.91 4.51 5.87
N VAL A 26 -4.77 3.85 4.73
CA VAL A 26 -5.87 3.40 3.87
C VAL A 26 -6.61 2.23 4.49
N ILE A 27 -5.88 1.23 5.00
CA ILE A 27 -6.48 0.07 5.68
C ILE A 27 -7.31 0.52 6.87
N ASN A 28 -6.77 1.40 7.73
CA ASN A 28 -7.51 1.93 8.87
C ASN A 28 -8.77 2.71 8.46
N PHE A 29 -8.77 3.37 7.29
CA PHE A 29 -9.98 3.99 6.76
C PHE A 29 -11.03 2.95 6.35
N ILE A 30 -10.62 1.92 5.61
CA ILE A 30 -11.48 0.80 5.19
C ILE A 30 -12.09 0.11 6.41
N GLU A 31 -11.25 -0.32 7.36
CA GLU A 31 -11.68 -1.02 8.57
C GLU A 31 -12.65 -0.17 9.40
N SER A 32 -12.45 1.14 9.47
CA SER A 32 -13.37 2.03 10.19
C SER A 32 -14.78 2.07 9.60
N ILE A 33 -14.91 1.80 8.29
CA ILE A 33 -16.20 1.69 7.61
C ILE A 33 -16.78 0.29 7.82
N GLU A 34 -15.98 -0.76 7.60
CA GLU A 34 -16.41 -2.16 7.74
C GLU A 34 -16.90 -2.49 9.15
N ASN A 35 -16.26 -1.92 10.17
CA ASN A 35 -16.60 -2.12 11.58
C ASN A 35 -17.72 -1.18 12.08
N ASP A 36 -18.32 -0.37 11.21
CA ASP A 36 -19.30 0.67 11.55
C ASP A 36 -18.86 1.56 12.72
N GLU A 37 -17.58 1.99 12.70
CA GLU A 37 -17.01 2.81 13.77
C GLU A 37 -17.75 4.15 13.91
N PRO A 38 -17.80 4.78 15.10
CA PRO A 38 -18.48 6.06 15.27
C PRO A 38 -18.05 7.13 14.24
N SER A 39 -18.98 8.01 13.86
CA SER A 39 -18.75 9.04 12.82
C SER A 39 -17.47 9.85 13.03
N ARG A 40 -17.09 10.13 14.28
CA ARG A 40 -15.84 10.84 14.61
C ARG A 40 -14.61 10.01 14.24
N THR A 41 -14.61 8.72 14.56
CA THR A 41 -13.52 7.78 14.24
C THR A 41 -13.35 7.65 12.73
N ARG A 42 -14.45 7.43 11.99
CA ARG A 42 -14.42 7.39 10.52
C ARG A 42 -13.88 8.69 9.90
N HIS A 43 -14.30 9.84 10.45
CA HIS A 43 -13.79 11.14 10.00
C HIS A 43 -12.28 11.28 10.21
N LEU A 44 -11.76 10.87 11.37
CA LEU A 44 -10.32 10.90 11.66
C LEU A 44 -9.53 9.95 10.77
N ALA A 45 -10.04 8.74 10.53
CA ALA A 45 -9.42 7.76 9.64
C ALA A 45 -9.36 8.29 8.19
N LYS A 46 -10.48 8.83 7.67
CA LYS A 46 -10.54 9.48 6.36
C LYS A 46 -9.53 10.63 6.24
N ARG A 47 -9.43 11.50 7.26
CA ARG A 47 -8.45 12.60 7.28
C ARG A 47 -7.01 12.08 7.28
N SER A 48 -6.72 11.05 8.05
CA SER A 48 -5.39 10.42 8.09
C SER A 48 -4.98 9.92 6.71
N PHE A 49 -5.88 9.22 6.01
CA PHE A 49 -5.66 8.80 4.63
C PHE A 49 -5.45 9.99 3.68
N LEU A 50 -6.34 11.00 3.70
CA LEU A 50 -6.23 12.17 2.82
C LEU A 50 -4.89 12.91 2.93
N HIS A 51 -4.27 12.92 4.11
CA HIS A 51 -3.02 13.65 4.35
C HIS A 51 -1.75 12.78 4.31
N ARG A 52 -1.87 11.47 4.06
CA ARG A 52 -0.73 10.55 4.01
C ARG A 52 -0.70 9.83 2.67
N GLU A 53 0.26 10.21 1.84
CA GLU A 53 0.56 9.52 0.59
C GLU A 53 1.04 8.09 0.87
N VAL A 54 0.57 7.15 0.06
CA VAL A 54 1.09 5.79 0.06
C VAL A 54 2.34 5.78 -0.83
N PRO A 55 3.54 5.50 -0.28
CA PRO A 55 4.75 5.47 -1.10
C PRO A 55 4.71 4.27 -2.05
N ARG A 56 5.22 4.42 -3.26
CA ARG A 56 5.49 3.29 -4.17
C ARG A 56 6.44 2.28 -3.52
N TYR A 57 6.39 1.03 -3.98
CA TYR A 57 7.12 -0.09 -3.38
C TYR A 57 8.63 0.16 -3.30
N GLU A 58 9.24 0.66 -4.38
CA GLU A 58 10.66 0.97 -4.48
C GLU A 58 11.09 2.19 -3.65
N VAL A 59 10.15 3.08 -3.33
CA VAL A 59 10.39 4.21 -2.44
C VAL A 59 10.36 3.74 -0.99
N TYR A 60 9.40 2.88 -0.65
CA TYR A 60 9.30 2.27 0.68
C TYR A 60 10.54 1.40 0.98
N PHE A 61 10.92 0.52 0.06
CA PHE A 61 12.17 -0.23 0.11
C PHE A 61 13.26 0.47 -0.70
N SER A 62 13.73 1.61 -0.20
CA SER A 62 14.77 2.40 -0.89
C SER A 62 15.94 1.54 -1.36
N SER A 63 16.23 1.65 -2.66
CA SER A 63 17.37 1.00 -3.31
C SER A 63 18.73 1.38 -2.71
N GLU A 64 18.82 2.47 -1.94
CA GLU A 64 20.04 2.85 -1.21
C GLU A 64 20.30 1.92 -0.02
N ASN A 65 19.23 1.41 0.58
CA ASN A 65 19.27 0.58 1.78
C ASN A 65 19.11 -0.91 1.48
N PHE A 66 18.43 -1.26 0.38
CA PHE A 66 18.05 -2.63 0.06
C PHE A 66 18.57 -3.11 -1.30
N ASN A 67 18.94 -4.38 -1.36
CA ASN A 67 19.29 -5.09 -2.59
C ASN A 67 18.03 -5.64 -3.29
N ASN A 68 18.11 -5.78 -4.61
CA ASN A 68 17.15 -6.54 -5.43
C ASN A 68 15.69 -6.19 -5.18
N VAL A 69 15.41 -4.91 -4.89
CA VAL A 69 14.07 -4.39 -4.60
C VAL A 69 13.09 -4.79 -5.69
N ILE A 70 13.51 -4.58 -6.92
CA ILE A 70 12.85 -5.06 -8.12
C ILE A 70 13.81 -5.99 -8.84
N ASN A 71 13.33 -7.19 -9.16
CA ASN A 71 14.05 -8.23 -9.88
C ASN A 71 13.11 -8.91 -10.89
N ASP A 72 13.65 -9.80 -11.72
CA ASP A 72 12.86 -10.45 -12.78
C ASP A 72 11.66 -11.25 -12.26
N ALA A 73 11.71 -11.73 -11.02
CA ALA A 73 10.62 -12.52 -10.43
C ALA A 73 9.48 -11.66 -9.85
N ASN A 74 9.72 -10.38 -9.52
CA ASN A 74 8.68 -9.52 -8.93
C ASN A 74 8.35 -8.25 -9.72
N LYS A 75 9.06 -7.95 -10.81
CA LYS A 75 8.91 -6.69 -11.57
C LYS A 75 7.48 -6.41 -12.05
N GLU A 76 6.77 -7.42 -12.50
CA GLU A 76 5.40 -7.28 -13.01
C GLU A 76 4.44 -6.93 -11.87
N SER A 77 4.47 -7.72 -10.79
CA SER A 77 3.66 -7.48 -9.60
C SER A 77 3.97 -6.14 -8.94
N VAL A 78 5.24 -5.74 -8.86
CA VAL A 78 5.62 -4.41 -8.33
C VAL A 78 5.11 -3.28 -9.23
N SER A 79 5.21 -3.43 -10.55
CA SER A 79 4.64 -2.45 -11.49
C SER A 79 3.13 -2.32 -11.32
N GLU A 80 2.42 -3.44 -11.13
CA GLU A 80 0.97 -3.43 -10.90
C GLU A 80 0.62 -2.80 -9.55
N ILE A 81 1.34 -3.14 -8.47
CA ILE A 81 1.19 -2.50 -7.15
C ILE A 81 1.36 -0.99 -7.28
N ASN A 82 2.42 -0.53 -7.94
CA ASN A 82 2.68 0.91 -8.10
C ASN A 82 1.60 1.61 -8.92
N SER A 83 1.07 0.99 -9.97
CA SER A 83 -0.05 1.54 -10.72
C SER A 83 -1.31 1.68 -9.86
N ILE A 84 -1.58 0.71 -8.97
CA ILE A 84 -2.70 0.78 -8.04
C ILE A 84 -2.47 1.89 -7.02
N VAL A 85 -1.25 2.00 -6.48
CA VAL A 85 -0.86 3.05 -5.54
C VAL A 85 -1.00 4.44 -6.16
N ASP A 86 -0.59 4.61 -7.41
CA ASP A 86 -0.79 5.86 -8.16
C ASP A 86 -2.27 6.20 -8.28
N THR A 87 -3.13 5.20 -8.51
CA THR A 87 -4.59 5.38 -8.56
C THR A 87 -5.14 5.81 -7.19
N ILE A 88 -4.74 5.13 -6.10
CA ILE A 88 -5.11 5.48 -4.73
C ILE A 88 -4.69 6.92 -4.39
N ASN A 89 -3.45 7.29 -4.73
CA ASN A 89 -2.91 8.62 -4.47
C ASN A 89 -3.58 9.71 -5.33
N SER A 90 -3.98 9.39 -6.57
CA SER A 90 -4.74 10.31 -7.42
C SER A 90 -6.12 10.58 -6.84
N SER A 91 -6.87 9.53 -6.47
CA SER A 91 -8.17 9.65 -5.80
C SER A 91 -8.07 10.43 -4.49
N ARG A 92 -6.99 10.22 -3.71
CA ARG A 92 -6.68 10.99 -2.49
C ARG A 92 -6.55 12.50 -2.79
N LEU A 93 -5.83 12.88 -3.83
CA LEU A 93 -5.63 14.28 -4.22
C LEU A 93 -6.92 14.94 -4.71
N GLU A 94 -7.76 14.19 -5.40
CA GLU A 94 -9.08 14.64 -5.89
C GLU A 94 -10.14 14.67 -4.77
N GLY A 95 -9.83 14.15 -3.59
CA GLY A 95 -10.77 14.05 -2.46
C GLY A 95 -11.83 12.96 -2.64
N VAL A 96 -11.67 12.08 -3.63
CA VAL A 96 -12.54 10.94 -3.90
C VAL A 96 -12.07 9.77 -3.02
N VAL A 97 -12.77 9.56 -1.91
CA VAL A 97 -12.40 8.59 -0.86
C VAL A 97 -13.56 7.64 -0.59
N GLU A 98 -14.10 7.07 -1.64
CA GLU A 98 -15.24 6.15 -1.55
C GLU A 98 -14.73 4.74 -1.25
N TYR A 99 -15.40 4.09 -0.31
CA TYR A 99 -15.03 2.76 0.16
C TYR A 99 -15.03 1.75 -1.01
N GLU A 100 -16.07 1.83 -1.84
CA GLU A 100 -16.32 0.98 -2.99
C GLU A 100 -15.24 1.09 -4.07
N VAL A 101 -14.53 2.22 -4.11
CA VAL A 101 -13.42 2.46 -5.04
C VAL A 101 -12.10 2.00 -4.44
N ILE A 102 -11.83 2.34 -3.17
CA ILE A 102 -10.52 2.13 -2.55
C ILE A 102 -10.32 0.69 -2.05
N GLN A 103 -11.37 0.06 -1.52
CA GLN A 103 -11.27 -1.28 -0.92
C GLN A 103 -10.85 -2.36 -1.95
N PRO A 104 -11.42 -2.42 -3.16
CA PRO A 104 -10.99 -3.42 -4.15
C PRO A 104 -9.53 -3.25 -4.58
N LEU A 105 -9.04 -2.01 -4.66
CA LEU A 105 -7.65 -1.69 -5.00
C LEU A 105 -6.68 -2.22 -3.93
N VAL A 106 -7.01 -2.02 -2.66
CA VAL A 106 -6.19 -2.49 -1.53
C VAL A 106 -6.17 -4.00 -1.44
N LEU A 107 -7.33 -4.65 -1.59
CA LEU A 107 -7.39 -6.11 -1.64
C LEU A 107 -6.55 -6.68 -2.78
N LYS A 108 -6.54 -6.02 -3.94
CA LYS A 108 -5.71 -6.42 -5.07
C LYS A 108 -4.21 -6.34 -4.73
N ILE A 109 -3.76 -5.27 -4.05
CA ILE A 109 -2.37 -5.18 -3.57
C ILE A 109 -2.06 -6.32 -2.58
N ILE A 110 -2.94 -6.57 -1.60
CA ILE A 110 -2.74 -7.62 -0.59
C ILE A 110 -2.64 -9.01 -1.25
N ASN A 111 -3.44 -9.26 -2.29
CA ASN A 111 -3.41 -10.51 -3.06
C ASN A 111 -2.11 -10.63 -3.90
N LEU A 112 -1.61 -9.54 -4.47
CA LEU A 112 -0.33 -9.55 -5.19
C LEU A 112 0.87 -9.81 -4.25
N ILE A 113 0.75 -9.44 -2.97
CA ILE A 113 1.79 -9.65 -1.97
C ILE A 113 1.83 -11.09 -1.46
N ASN A 114 0.68 -11.77 -1.32
CA ASN A 114 0.58 -13.08 -0.67
C ASN A 114 0.76 -14.27 -1.61
#